data_AF-A0A2U3LLG3-F1
#
_entry.id   AF-A0A2U3LLG3-F1
#
_cell.length_a   1.000
_cell.length_b   1.000
_cell.length_c   1.000
_cell.angle_alpha   90.00
_cell.angle_beta   90.00
_cell.angle_gamma   90.00
#
_symmetry.space_group_name_H-M   'P 1'
#
loop_
_entity.id
_entity.type
_entity.pdbx_description
1 polymer ?
#
loop_
_entity_poly.entity_id
_entity_poly.type
_entity_poly.pdbx_seq_one_letter_code
_entity_poly.pdbx_strand_id
1 'polypeptide(L)'
;MLITCDNNMQMGYIYLMPNETTADYTLEKSDIGLYYDVGSLSIPRIKWLSLGQSLSKMRLATRTYREAVDNAFHCEYWNDLDSEGYMIGIELYMTEERLLPLVAHQAFKLYDIRWRNQDFRVLTLDAYHDVLNKNNVIYPLSTEKDAFVIVAIDPLSKIGKIMALISARDDLYPIDYLQRPLFMLANSSRHFS
;
A
#
# COMPACT_ATOMS: atom_id res chain seq x y z
N MET A 1 7.97 -6.57 3.74
CA MET A 1 6.74 -5.79 3.98
C MET A 1 5.89 -6.62 4.90
N LEU A 2 5.09 -6.00 5.75
CA LEU A 2 4.15 -6.72 6.60
C LEU A 2 2.76 -6.15 6.32
N ILE A 3 1.80 -7.03 6.01
CA ILE A 3 0.40 -6.68 5.82
C ILE A 3 -0.39 -7.48 6.84
N THR A 4 -1.02 -6.79 7.79
CA THR A 4 -1.82 -7.40 8.85
C THR A 4 -3.31 -7.23 8.59
N CYS A 5 -4.08 -8.16 9.11
CA CYS A 5 -5.53 -8.14 9.18
C CYS A 5 -5.96 -8.83 10.47
N ASP A 6 -6.52 -8.09 11.41
CA ASP A 6 -7.28 -8.65 12.53
C ASP A 6 -8.76 -8.66 12.15
N ASN A 7 -9.27 -9.84 11.83
CA ASN A 7 -10.63 -9.98 11.32
C ASN A 7 -11.70 -9.66 12.39
N ASN A 8 -11.40 -9.81 13.68
CA ASN A 8 -12.32 -9.46 14.76
C ASN A 8 -12.45 -7.95 14.92
N MET A 9 -11.32 -7.23 14.77
CA MET A 9 -11.30 -5.77 14.86
C MET A 9 -11.66 -5.08 13.52
N GLN A 10 -11.71 -5.85 12.43
CA GLN A 10 -11.92 -5.36 11.06
C GLN A 10 -10.89 -4.30 10.64
N MET A 11 -9.66 -4.47 11.11
CA MET A 11 -8.57 -3.52 10.91
C MET A 11 -7.32 -4.25 10.43
N GLY A 12 -6.52 -3.53 9.66
CA GLY A 12 -5.21 -3.97 9.23
C GLY A 12 -4.20 -2.85 9.29
N TYR A 13 -2.95 -3.24 9.08
CA TYR A 13 -1.84 -2.31 8.95
C TYR A 13 -0.87 -2.79 7.87
N ILE A 14 -0.40 -1.88 7.02
CA ILE A 14 0.62 -2.14 6.01
C ILE A 14 1.90 -1.42 6.41
N TYR A 15 2.94 -2.16 6.78
CA TYR A 15 4.28 -1.63 7.08
C TYR A 15 5.11 -1.56 5.80
N LEU A 16 5.26 -0.36 5.24
CA LEU A 16 5.95 -0.12 3.98
C LEU A 16 7.47 -0.10 4.12
N MET A 17 7.98 0.27 5.29
CA MET A 17 9.41 0.26 5.61
C MET A 17 9.77 -0.91 6.53
N PRO A 18 10.98 -1.48 6.44
CA PRO A 18 11.49 -2.42 7.44
C PRO A 18 11.69 -1.71 8.79
N ASN A 19 11.20 -2.30 9.88
CA ASN A 19 11.44 -1.81 11.25
C ASN A 19 11.55 -2.97 12.25
N GLU A 20 12.02 -2.69 13.47
CA GLU A 20 12.17 -3.70 14.53
C GLU A 20 10.85 -4.39 14.88
N THR A 21 9.74 -3.67 14.84
CA THR A 21 8.39 -4.20 15.11
C THR A 21 8.00 -5.34 14.17
N THR A 22 8.48 -5.32 12.92
CA THR A 22 8.20 -6.41 11.96
C THR A 22 8.91 -7.72 12.30
N ALA A 23 9.91 -7.72 13.18
CA ALA A 23 10.69 -8.92 13.52
C ALA A 23 9.92 -9.92 14.40
N ASP A 24 8.92 -9.47 15.17
CA ASP A 24 8.14 -10.33 16.07
C ASP A 24 7.05 -11.15 15.35
N TYR A 25 6.77 -10.81 14.09
CA TYR A 25 5.78 -11.48 13.26
C TYR A 25 6.39 -12.67 12.53
N THR A 26 5.82 -13.84 12.78
CA THR A 26 6.18 -15.08 12.09
C THR A 26 4.95 -15.70 11.45
N LEU A 27 5.16 -16.40 10.34
CA LEU A 27 4.06 -17.04 9.59
C LEU A 27 3.31 -18.10 10.40
N GLU A 28 3.96 -18.70 11.39
CA GLU A 28 3.35 -19.63 12.35
C GLU A 28 2.21 -19.00 13.16
N LYS A 29 2.23 -17.67 13.34
CA LYS A 29 1.19 -16.91 14.04
C LYS A 29 0.07 -16.44 13.09
N SER A 30 0.14 -16.77 11.80
CA SER A 30 -0.82 -16.31 10.79
C SER A 30 -1.78 -17.42 10.38
N ASP A 31 -3.07 -17.11 10.40
CA ASP A 31 -4.11 -17.97 9.85
C ASP A 31 -4.11 -17.99 8.31
N ILE A 32 -3.26 -17.20 7.65
CA ILE A 32 -3.18 -17.14 6.17
C ILE A 32 -2.87 -18.51 5.55
N GLY A 33 -2.14 -19.36 6.29
CA GLY A 33 -1.78 -20.72 5.88
C GLY A 33 -2.98 -21.67 5.73
N LEU A 34 -4.14 -21.31 6.28
CA LEU A 34 -5.38 -22.05 6.04
C LEU A 34 -5.88 -21.90 4.60
N TYR A 35 -5.48 -20.83 3.90
CA TYR A 35 -5.98 -20.48 2.58
C TYR A 35 -4.93 -20.64 1.47
N TYR A 36 -3.66 -20.47 1.80
CA TYR A 36 -2.57 -20.44 0.82
C TYR A 36 -1.36 -21.24 1.30
N ASP A 37 -0.60 -21.78 0.34
CA ASP A 37 0.78 -22.21 0.60
C ASP A 37 1.64 -20.96 0.83
N VAL A 38 1.98 -20.73 2.10
CA VAL A 38 2.68 -19.53 2.54
C VAL A 38 4.04 -19.36 1.86
N GLY A 39 4.73 -20.46 1.54
CA GLY A 39 6.02 -20.43 0.84
C GLY A 39 5.92 -19.91 -0.60
N SER A 40 4.72 -19.90 -1.17
CA SER A 40 4.46 -19.43 -2.54
C SER A 40 4.04 -17.94 -2.60
N LEU A 41 3.68 -17.34 -1.47
CA LEU A 41 3.18 -15.97 -1.42
C LEU A 41 4.31 -14.97 -1.71
N SER A 42 4.11 -14.16 -2.75
CA SER A 42 5.04 -13.10 -3.12
C SER A 42 4.31 -12.01 -3.91
N ILE A 43 4.90 -10.82 -3.93
CA ILE A 43 4.45 -9.72 -4.79
C ILE A 43 5.24 -9.77 -6.10
N PRO A 44 4.58 -9.95 -7.26
CA PRO A 44 5.26 -10.00 -8.53
C PRO A 44 5.83 -8.62 -8.87
N ARG A 45 7.05 -8.62 -9.41
CA ARG A 45 7.72 -7.43 -9.95
C ARG A 45 7.64 -7.45 -11.47
N ILE A 46 7.13 -6.36 -12.04
CA ILE A 46 6.78 -6.26 -13.46
C ILE A 46 7.41 -5.01 -14.04
N LYS A 47 8.17 -5.14 -15.12
CA LYS A 47 8.65 -3.98 -15.88
C LYS A 47 7.54 -3.46 -16.78
N TRP A 48 7.07 -2.23 -16.53
CA TRP A 48 5.97 -1.64 -17.32
C TRP A 48 6.19 -0.15 -17.58
N LEU A 49 6.97 0.15 -18.61
CA LEU A 49 7.39 1.53 -18.90
C LEU A 49 6.23 2.47 -19.22
N SER A 50 5.14 1.99 -19.84
CA SER A 50 3.99 2.85 -20.20
C SER A 50 3.09 3.19 -19.01
N LEU A 51 3.26 2.59 -17.83
CA LEU A 51 2.48 2.93 -16.63
C LEU A 51 2.68 4.40 -16.22
N GLY A 52 3.88 4.97 -16.43
CA GLY A 52 4.14 6.39 -16.21
C GLY A 52 3.27 7.32 -17.06
N GLN A 53 2.82 6.89 -18.25
CA GLN A 53 1.86 7.65 -19.06
C GLN A 53 0.47 7.66 -18.43
N SER A 54 0.05 6.56 -17.80
CA SER A 54 -1.21 6.50 -17.05
C SER A 54 -1.18 7.42 -15.83
N LEU A 55 -0.09 7.41 -15.06
CA LEU A 55 0.10 8.33 -13.93
C LEU A 55 0.04 9.79 -14.36
N SER A 56 0.57 10.12 -15.53
CA SER A 56 0.56 11.49 -16.07
C SER A 56 -0.84 12.00 -16.42
N LYS A 57 -1.85 11.14 -16.48
CA LYS A 57 -3.26 11.53 -16.67
C LYS A 57 -3.99 11.83 -15.36
N MET A 58 -3.40 11.47 -14.22
CA MET A 58 -3.98 11.69 -12.90
C MET A 58 -3.66 13.09 -12.40
N ARG A 59 -4.46 13.60 -11.46
CA ARG A 59 -4.17 14.88 -10.82
C ARG A 59 -2.97 14.72 -9.88
N LEU A 60 -1.90 15.48 -10.14
CA LEU A 60 -0.79 15.64 -9.20
C LEU A 60 -1.08 16.84 -8.28
N ALA A 61 -1.04 16.61 -6.97
CA ALA A 61 -1.22 17.66 -5.98
C ALA A 61 0.01 18.59 -5.90
N THR A 62 -0.23 19.86 -5.61
CA THR A 62 0.82 20.85 -5.37
C THR A 62 1.36 20.82 -3.94
N ARG A 63 0.51 20.42 -2.99
CA ARG A 63 0.83 20.21 -1.57
C ARG A 63 1.27 18.77 -1.32
N THR A 64 2.06 18.57 -0.28
CA THR A 64 2.43 17.23 0.22
C THR A 64 1.22 16.48 0.78
N TYR A 65 1.36 15.17 0.94
CA TYR A 65 0.37 14.33 1.61
C TYR A 65 0.09 14.86 3.02
N ARG A 66 1.14 15.13 3.81
CA ARG A 66 1.02 15.65 5.18
C ARG A 66 0.22 16.95 5.25
N GLU A 67 0.45 17.88 4.33
CA GLU A 67 -0.31 19.14 4.27
C GLU A 67 -1.76 18.96 3.77
N ALA A 68 -2.04 17.87 3.07
CA ALA A 68 -3.36 17.58 2.52
C ALA A 68 -4.31 16.94 3.52
N VAL A 69 -3.79 16.12 4.42
CA VAL A 69 -4.58 15.51 5.51
C VAL A 69 -5.21 16.62 6.35
N ASP A 70 -6.49 16.43 6.68
CA ASP A 70 -7.37 17.35 7.40
C ASP A 70 -7.68 18.70 6.72
N ASN A 71 -7.05 18.99 5.57
CA ASN A 71 -7.35 20.17 4.76
C ASN A 71 -8.09 19.84 3.45
N ALA A 72 -7.84 18.65 2.88
CA ALA A 72 -8.43 18.21 1.62
C ALA A 72 -9.21 16.89 1.74
N PHE A 73 -8.78 16.01 2.65
CA PHE A 73 -9.40 14.74 2.98
C PHE A 73 -8.98 14.32 4.40
N HIS A 74 -9.72 13.38 5.00
CA HIS A 74 -9.35 12.73 6.25
C HIS A 74 -8.83 11.33 5.97
N CYS A 75 -7.93 10.83 6.81
CA CYS A 75 -7.49 9.44 6.72
C CYS A 75 -8.66 8.49 7.05
N GLU A 76 -8.64 7.28 6.47
CA GLU A 76 -9.59 6.22 6.86
C GLU A 76 -9.43 5.84 8.34
N TYR A 77 -8.18 5.57 8.74
CA TYR A 77 -7.74 5.50 10.13
C TYR A 77 -6.52 6.41 10.31
N TRP A 78 -5.36 5.85 10.64
CA TRP A 78 -4.11 6.59 10.79
C TRP A 78 -3.08 6.19 9.72
N ASN A 79 -2.18 7.12 9.37
CA ASN A 79 -1.06 6.84 8.48
C ASN A 79 0.21 7.38 9.13
N ASP A 80 1.21 6.52 9.29
CA ASP A 80 2.45 6.89 9.94
C ASP A 80 3.44 7.44 8.91
N LEU A 81 3.98 8.60 9.21
CA LEU A 81 5.03 9.26 8.43
C LEU A 81 6.29 9.37 9.30
N ASP A 82 7.46 9.27 8.68
CA ASP A 82 8.71 9.64 9.33
C ASP A 82 8.84 11.17 9.51
N SER A 83 9.96 11.64 10.08
CA SER A 83 10.20 13.07 10.28
C SER A 83 10.15 13.86 8.96
N GLU A 84 10.65 13.28 7.88
CA GLU A 84 10.78 13.89 6.56
C GLU A 84 9.47 13.82 5.73
N GLY A 85 8.48 13.06 6.18
CA GLY A 85 7.17 12.95 5.54
C GLY A 85 6.97 11.69 4.70
N TYR A 86 7.95 10.78 4.68
CA TYR A 86 7.82 9.51 3.99
C TYR A 86 6.90 8.56 4.77
N MET A 87 6.03 7.85 4.05
CA MET A 87 5.06 6.96 4.64
C MET A 87 5.71 5.68 5.14
N ILE A 88 5.68 5.45 6.44
CA ILE A 88 6.18 4.25 7.12
C ILE A 88 5.13 3.15 7.07
N GLY A 89 3.86 3.50 7.31
CA GLY A 89 2.77 2.55 7.26
C GLY A 89 1.38 3.15 7.25
N ILE A 90 0.41 2.27 7.01
CA ILE A 90 -0.97 2.61 6.67
C ILE A 90 -1.88 1.74 7.54
N GLU A 91 -2.67 2.36 8.41
CA GLU A 91 -3.78 1.71 9.10
C GLU A 91 -5.05 1.86 8.25
N LEU A 92 -5.76 0.75 8.04
CA LEU A 92 -6.87 0.69 7.09
C LEU A 92 -7.92 -0.33 7.50
N TYR A 93 -9.11 -0.19 6.92
CA TYR A 93 -10.16 -1.19 7.06
C TYR A 93 -9.73 -2.45 6.31
N MET A 94 -9.51 -3.54 7.04
CA MET A 94 -9.09 -4.81 6.48
C MET A 94 -9.78 -5.95 7.22
N THR A 95 -10.56 -6.72 6.49
CA THR A 95 -11.21 -7.96 6.94
C THR A 95 -10.64 -9.15 6.18
N GLU A 96 -10.91 -10.36 6.65
CA GLU A 96 -10.57 -11.58 5.92
C GLU A 96 -11.18 -11.56 4.51
N GLU A 97 -12.45 -11.16 4.39
CA GLU A 97 -13.18 -11.04 3.12
C GLU A 97 -12.56 -10.02 2.15
N ARG A 98 -11.80 -9.05 2.67
CA ARG A 98 -11.10 -8.05 1.86
C ARG A 98 -9.67 -8.49 1.53
N LEU A 99 -8.93 -9.00 2.52
CA LEU A 99 -7.54 -9.40 2.35
C LEU A 99 -7.41 -10.58 1.38
N LEU A 100 -8.23 -11.63 1.55
CA LEU A 100 -8.08 -12.85 0.76
C LEU A 100 -8.25 -12.60 -0.75
N PRO A 101 -9.27 -11.85 -1.23
CA PRO A 101 -9.36 -11.53 -2.66
C PRO A 101 -8.20 -10.67 -3.18
N LEU A 102 -7.68 -9.73 -2.37
CA LEU A 102 -6.52 -8.92 -2.77
C LEU A 102 -5.28 -9.80 -3.00
N VAL A 103 -5.07 -10.80 -2.14
CA VAL A 103 -3.99 -11.79 -2.28
C VAL A 103 -4.26 -12.69 -3.50
N ALA A 104 -5.44 -13.30 -3.59
CA ALA A 104 -5.81 -14.24 -4.66
C ALA A 104 -5.70 -13.62 -6.06
N HIS A 105 -6.09 -12.35 -6.21
CA HIS A 105 -6.06 -11.65 -7.49
C HIS A 105 -4.75 -10.92 -7.76
N GLN A 106 -3.74 -11.08 -6.89
CA GLN A 106 -2.46 -10.38 -6.97
C GLN A 106 -2.69 -8.87 -7.16
N ALA A 107 -3.53 -8.27 -6.30
CA ALA A 107 -3.76 -6.83 -6.30
C ALA A 107 -2.48 -6.08 -5.92
N PHE A 108 -1.70 -6.65 -5.00
CA PHE A 108 -0.36 -6.15 -4.66
C PHE A 108 0.65 -6.50 -5.76
N LYS A 109 1.18 -5.48 -6.44
CA LYS A 109 2.16 -5.62 -7.53
C LYS A 109 3.19 -4.52 -7.43
N LEU A 110 4.43 -4.84 -7.78
CA LEU A 110 5.51 -3.87 -7.87
C LEU A 110 5.84 -3.62 -9.34
N TYR A 111 5.68 -2.39 -9.81
CA TYR A 111 5.98 -2.03 -11.18
C TYR A 111 7.25 -1.20 -11.29
N ASP A 112 8.15 -1.59 -12.17
CA ASP A 112 9.29 -0.79 -12.58
C ASP A 112 8.87 0.12 -13.73
N ILE A 113 8.91 1.43 -13.51
CA ILE A 113 8.42 2.43 -14.47
C ILE A 113 9.43 3.54 -14.71
N ARG A 114 9.22 4.30 -15.79
CA ARG A 114 9.83 5.61 -15.99
C ARG A 114 8.74 6.67 -16.01
N TRP A 115 8.84 7.65 -15.13
CA TRP A 115 7.86 8.74 -15.00
C TRP A 115 8.58 10.04 -14.70
N ARG A 116 8.22 11.12 -15.42
CA ARG A 116 8.83 12.45 -15.27
C ARG A 116 10.36 12.42 -15.39
N ASN A 117 10.87 11.66 -16.36
CA ASN A 117 12.30 11.45 -16.65
C ASN A 117 13.13 10.77 -15.56
N GLN A 118 12.48 10.16 -14.57
CA GLN A 118 13.13 9.40 -13.51
C GLN A 118 12.52 7.99 -13.42
N ASP A 119 13.30 7.05 -12.92
CA ASP A 119 12.83 5.70 -12.70
C ASP A 119 12.16 5.60 -11.32
N PHE A 120 11.02 4.92 -11.26
CA PHE A 120 10.24 4.73 -10.05
C PHE A 120 9.81 3.27 -9.90
N ARG A 121 9.46 2.90 -8.67
CA ARG A 121 8.73 1.70 -8.29
C ARG A 121 7.31 2.10 -7.90
N VAL A 122 6.31 1.40 -8.44
CA VAL A 122 4.91 1.56 -8.02
C VAL A 122 4.45 0.30 -7.33
N LEU A 123 4.20 0.38 -6.02
CA LEU A 123 3.55 -0.67 -5.25
C LEU A 123 2.06 -0.40 -5.21
N THR A 124 1.26 -1.25 -5.85
CA THR A 124 -0.21 -1.19 -5.74
C THR A 124 -0.67 -1.85 -4.44
N LEU A 125 -1.67 -1.25 -3.79
CA LEU A 125 -2.28 -1.75 -2.54
C LEU A 125 -3.74 -2.15 -2.73
N ASP A 126 -4.27 -2.01 -3.94
CA ASP A 126 -5.61 -2.40 -4.34
C ASP A 126 -5.63 -2.83 -5.82
N ALA A 127 -6.79 -3.24 -6.32
CA ALA A 127 -6.97 -3.65 -7.69
C ALA A 127 -6.50 -2.56 -8.67
N TYR A 128 -5.73 -2.99 -9.67
CA TYR A 128 -5.05 -2.09 -10.63
C TYR A 128 -5.97 -1.03 -11.26
N HIS A 129 -7.21 -1.41 -11.61
CA HIS A 129 -8.16 -0.49 -12.25
C HIS A 129 -8.63 0.61 -11.30
N ASP A 130 -8.74 0.31 -10.01
CA ASP A 130 -9.08 1.29 -8.98
C ASP A 130 -7.90 2.19 -8.65
N VAL A 131 -6.68 1.64 -8.61
CA VAL A 131 -5.45 2.42 -8.39
C VAL A 131 -5.26 3.49 -9.46
N LEU A 132 -5.42 3.14 -10.73
CA LEU A 132 -5.23 4.06 -11.86
C LEU A 132 -6.49 4.84 -12.25
N ASN A 133 -7.48 4.89 -11.38
CA ASN A 133 -8.62 5.75 -11.60
C ASN A 133 -8.15 7.21 -11.71
N LYS A 134 -8.50 7.88 -12.82
CA LYS A 134 -8.10 9.27 -13.10
C LYS A 134 -8.59 10.28 -12.06
N ASN A 135 -9.61 9.91 -11.27
CA ASN A 135 -10.16 10.74 -10.21
C ASN A 135 -9.33 10.65 -8.92
N ASN A 136 -8.47 9.64 -8.78
CA ASN A 136 -7.50 9.58 -7.70
C ASN A 136 -6.46 10.68 -7.86
N VAL A 137 -5.84 11.03 -6.75
CA VAL A 137 -4.88 12.13 -6.67
C VAL A 137 -3.53 11.58 -6.25
N ILE A 138 -2.48 12.01 -6.94
CA ILE A 138 -1.11 11.70 -6.56
C ILE A 138 -0.64 12.82 -5.62
N TYR A 139 -0.25 12.48 -4.40
CA TYR A 139 0.34 13.41 -3.44
C TYR A 139 1.83 13.12 -3.28
N PRO A 140 2.72 14.12 -3.42
CA PRO A 140 4.11 13.96 -3.02
C PRO A 140 4.19 13.74 -1.50
N LEU A 141 5.08 12.85 -1.07
CA LEU A 141 5.32 12.61 0.35
C LEU A 141 6.18 13.72 0.96
N SER A 142 7.18 14.20 0.22
CA SER A 142 8.08 15.29 0.60
C SER A 142 8.22 16.34 -0.50
N THR A 143 8.89 17.44 -0.20
CA THR A 143 9.21 18.50 -1.18
C THR A 143 10.18 18.04 -2.27
N GLU A 144 10.97 17.00 -2.00
CA GLU A 144 11.93 16.41 -2.95
C GLU A 144 11.24 15.72 -4.14
N LYS A 145 9.97 15.29 -3.96
CA LYS A 145 9.17 14.65 -5.02
C LYS A 145 9.85 13.39 -5.59
N ASP A 146 10.54 12.67 -4.72
CA ASP A 146 11.19 11.38 -4.97
C ASP A 146 10.31 10.19 -4.50
N ALA A 147 9.26 10.47 -3.73
CA ALA A 147 8.21 9.52 -3.38
C ALA A 147 6.82 10.18 -3.31
N PHE A 148 5.78 9.41 -3.61
CA PHE A 148 4.39 9.83 -3.71
C PHE A 148 3.46 8.72 -3.26
N VAL A 149 2.22 9.09 -2.94
CA VAL A 149 1.11 8.14 -2.75
C VAL A 149 -0.06 8.49 -3.66
N ILE A 150 -0.75 7.46 -4.13
CA ILE A 150 -2.04 7.62 -4.82
C ILE A 150 -3.15 7.51 -3.79
N VAL A 151 -4.03 8.50 -3.72
CA VAL A 151 -5.14 8.56 -2.79
C VAL A 151 -6.46 8.58 -3.55
N ALA A 152 -7.34 7.62 -3.26
CA ALA A 152 -8.75 7.68 -3.64
C ALA A 152 -9.52 8.43 -2.55
N ILE A 153 -10.21 9.50 -2.92
CA ILE A 153 -10.94 10.35 -1.96
C ILE A 153 -12.43 10.20 -2.23
N ASP A 154 -13.18 9.74 -1.24
CA ASP A 154 -14.63 9.71 -1.33
C ASP A 154 -15.17 11.16 -1.36
N PRO A 155 -15.97 11.52 -2.38
CA PRO A 155 -16.41 12.91 -2.55
C PRO A 155 -17.41 13.37 -1.46
N LEU A 156 -18.09 12.44 -0.78
CA LEU A 156 -19.12 12.73 0.23
C LEU A 156 -18.51 12.78 1.63
N SER A 157 -17.86 11.71 2.07
CA SER A 157 -17.27 11.60 3.41
C SER A 157 -15.92 12.31 3.53
N LYS A 158 -15.27 12.61 2.39
CA LYS A 158 -13.89 13.11 2.32
C LYS A 158 -12.86 12.16 2.93
N ILE A 159 -13.20 10.88 3.10
CA ILE A 159 -12.22 9.88 3.53
C ILE A 159 -11.30 9.53 2.36
N GLY A 160 -10.01 9.61 2.60
CA GLY A 160 -8.93 9.28 1.68
C GLY A 160 -8.33 7.92 2.00
N LYS A 161 -8.28 7.06 0.99
CA LYS A 161 -7.68 5.73 1.07
C LYS A 161 -6.43 5.65 0.20
N ILE A 162 -5.36 5.06 0.76
CA ILE A 162 -4.10 4.87 0.04
C ILE A 162 -4.23 3.70 -0.92
N MET A 163 -4.01 3.98 -2.20
CA MET A 163 -4.17 3.01 -3.30
C MET A 163 -2.84 2.47 -3.79
N ALA A 164 -1.77 3.27 -3.71
CA ALA A 164 -0.44 2.87 -4.12
C ALA A 164 0.64 3.79 -3.52
N LEU A 165 1.84 3.23 -3.36
CA LEU A 165 3.09 3.97 -3.14
C LEU A 165 3.86 4.05 -4.47
N ILE A 166 4.37 5.23 -4.79
CA ILE A 166 5.27 5.46 -5.93
C ILE A 166 6.59 5.98 -5.35
N SER A 167 7.72 5.31 -5.57
CA SER A 167 8.98 5.73 -4.95
C SER A 167 10.20 5.48 -5.83
N ALA A 168 11.14 6.41 -5.81
CA ALA A 168 12.50 6.24 -6.34
C ALA A 168 13.52 5.95 -5.21
N ARG A 169 13.05 5.77 -3.98
CA ARG A 169 13.85 5.59 -2.77
C ARG A 169 13.92 4.13 -2.36
N ASP A 170 14.73 3.37 -3.07
CA ASP A 170 15.01 1.95 -2.76
C ASP A 170 15.72 1.78 -1.40
N ASP A 171 16.31 2.84 -0.85
CA ASP A 171 16.89 2.90 0.49
C ASP A 171 15.82 2.92 1.60
N LEU A 172 14.68 3.60 1.35
CA LEU A 172 13.55 3.65 2.31
C LEU A 172 12.57 2.50 2.08
N TYR A 173 12.36 2.11 0.83
CA TYR A 173 11.42 1.09 0.42
C TYR A 173 12.13 -0.04 -0.34
N PRO A 174 12.92 -0.89 0.33
CA PRO A 174 13.73 -1.89 -0.35
C PRO A 174 12.87 -2.87 -1.14
N ILE A 175 13.25 -3.09 -2.39
CA ILE A 175 12.51 -3.95 -3.32
C ILE A 175 12.34 -5.36 -2.73
N ASP A 176 13.40 -5.95 -2.17
CA ASP A 176 13.35 -7.30 -1.59
C ASP A 176 12.37 -7.39 -0.41
N TYR A 177 12.27 -6.32 0.38
CA TYR A 177 11.29 -6.21 1.45
C TYR A 177 9.87 -6.13 0.87
N LEU A 178 9.63 -5.30 -0.16
CA LEU A 178 8.31 -5.17 -0.77
C LEU A 178 7.85 -6.44 -1.50
N GLN A 179 8.75 -7.15 -2.18
CA GLN A 179 8.42 -8.36 -2.95
C GLN A 179 8.08 -9.58 -2.08
N ARG A 180 8.55 -9.60 -0.82
CA ARG A 180 8.35 -10.70 0.12
C ARG A 180 7.53 -10.23 1.33
N PRO A 181 6.24 -9.92 1.13
CA PRO A 181 5.40 -9.55 2.24
C PRO A 181 5.14 -10.75 3.16
N LEU A 182 5.09 -10.49 4.46
CA LEU A 182 4.42 -11.36 5.41
C LEU A 182 2.94 -10.95 5.44
N PHE A 183 2.06 -11.84 4.99
CA PHE A 183 0.61 -11.66 5.12
C PHE A 183 0.16 -12.27 6.45
N MET A 184 -0.22 -11.42 7.40
CA MET A 184 -0.69 -11.82 8.72
C MET A 184 -2.21 -11.71 8.77
N LEU A 185 -2.90 -12.85 8.76
CA LEU A 185 -4.32 -12.92 9.05
C LEU A 185 -4.48 -13.45 10.47
N ALA A 186 -5.21 -12.73 11.31
CA ALA A 186 -5.57 -13.15 12.66
C ALA A 186 -7.08 -13.29 12.79
N ASN A 187 -7.49 -14.25 13.63
CA ASN A 187 -8.89 -14.51 13.95
C ASN A 187 -9.71 -14.95 12.74
N SER A 188 -9.17 -15.90 11.97
CA SER A 188 -9.86 -16.38 10.78
C SER A 188 -11.24 -16.96 11.08
N SER A 189 -12.17 -16.71 10.17
CA SER A 189 -13.54 -17.25 10.24
C SER A 189 -13.59 -18.78 10.22
N ARG A 190 -12.56 -19.44 9.66
CA ARG A 190 -12.47 -20.91 9.59
C ARG A 190 -12.23 -21.62 10.92
N HIS A 191 -11.80 -20.91 11.96
CA HIS A 191 -11.70 -21.50 13.30
C HIS A 191 -13.06 -21.74 13.95
N PHE A 192 -14.13 -21.12 13.43
CA PHE A 192 -15.48 -21.20 13.96
C PHE A 192 -16.45 -21.97 13.05
N SER A 193 -15.96 -22.59 11.96
CA SER A 193 -16.72 -23.37 10.98
C SER A 193 -16.61 -24.87 11.17
#